data_AF-A0A2A2HCJ1-F1
#
_entry.id   AF-A0A2A2HCJ1-F1
#
_cell.length_a   1.000
_cell.length_b   1.000
_cell.length_c   1.000
_cell.angle_alpha   90.00
_cell.angle_beta   90.00
_cell.angle_gamma   90.00
#
_symmetry.space_group_name_H-M   'P 1'
#
loop_
_entity.id
_entity.type
_entity.pdbx_description
1 polymer ?
#
loop_
_entity_poly.entity_id
_entity_poly.type
_entity_poly.pdbx_seq_one_letter_code
_entity_poly.pdbx_strand_id
1 'polypeptide(L)'
;MSKTKKYYFYLNTDKDEQATAIAHLDQLGQGKKSETIKNVILSGFSLKKIDERLPLLVASLLAKPTSLSTLANIIGVLSPDYNFSHVNNGKESEIVAWQKRVRDPLLPDNRWSAWISITESEYASLIAKNNTDTQVRTLIGAINGDLVNDSSCKKSVLSEVKPMASSIQNPVISKANKLFNT
;
A
#
# COMPACT_ATOMS: atom_id res chain seq x y z
N MET A 1 -27.35 24.73 -40.32
CA MET A 1 -27.84 25.58 -39.21
C MET A 1 -27.23 25.08 -37.91
N SER A 2 -26.36 25.86 -37.26
CA SER A 2 -25.89 25.53 -35.92
C SER A 2 -27.03 25.78 -34.93
N LYS A 3 -27.61 24.72 -34.37
CA LYS A 3 -28.70 24.80 -33.38
C LYS A 3 -28.12 25.02 -31.98
N THR A 4 -27.69 26.24 -31.68
CA THR A 4 -27.23 26.60 -30.33
C THR A 4 -28.41 27.03 -29.45
N LYS A 5 -28.42 26.57 -28.20
CA LYS A 5 -29.38 26.99 -27.17
C LYS A 5 -28.65 27.72 -26.05
N LYS A 6 -29.24 28.80 -25.54
CA LYS A 6 -28.72 29.56 -24.39
C LYS A 6 -29.44 29.11 -23.13
N TYR A 7 -28.68 28.87 -22.08
CA TYR A 7 -29.17 28.53 -20.74
C TYR A 7 -28.56 29.49 -19.72
N TYR A 8 -29.33 29.83 -18.70
CA TYR A 8 -28.93 30.71 -17.62
C TYR A 8 -29.02 29.96 -16.30
N PHE A 9 -28.01 30.09 -15.46
CA PHE A 9 -27.94 29.48 -14.14
C PHE A 9 -27.50 30.53 -13.13
N TYR A 10 -27.97 30.39 -11.90
CA TYR A 10 -27.58 31.25 -10.79
C TYR A 10 -26.73 30.44 -9.82
N LEU A 11 -25.62 31.02 -9.39
CA LEU A 11 -24.80 30.51 -8.30
C LEU A 11 -25.00 31.42 -7.09
N ASN A 12 -25.22 30.82 -5.93
CA ASN A 12 -25.33 31.49 -4.66
C ASN A 12 -23.95 31.59 -4.00
N THR A 13 -23.53 32.82 -3.69
CA THR A 13 -22.27 33.12 -3.01
C THR A 13 -22.24 32.71 -1.55
N ASP A 14 -23.40 32.50 -0.93
CA ASP A 14 -23.50 32.11 0.49
C ASP A 14 -23.16 30.63 0.72
N LYS A 15 -23.11 29.83 -0.34
CA LYS A 15 -22.75 28.40 -0.26
C LYS A 15 -21.28 28.22 -0.61
N ASP A 16 -20.51 27.67 0.32
CA ASP A 16 -19.05 27.45 0.18
C ASP A 16 -18.67 26.71 -1.11
N GLU A 17 -19.44 25.70 -1.50
CA GLU A 17 -19.24 24.92 -2.74
C GLU A 17 -19.32 25.82 -3.98
N GLN A 18 -20.29 26.72 -4.01
CA GLN A 18 -20.57 27.57 -5.16
C GLN A 18 -19.64 28.80 -5.18
N ALA A 19 -19.31 29.35 -4.01
CA ALA A 19 -18.30 30.39 -3.87
C ALA A 19 -16.93 29.92 -4.38
N THR A 20 -16.53 28.70 -4.04
CA THR A 20 -15.29 28.07 -4.54
C THR A 20 -15.32 27.89 -6.05
N ALA A 21 -16.46 27.47 -6.61
CA ALA A 21 -16.61 27.34 -8.06
C ALA A 21 -16.51 28.70 -8.79
N ILE A 22 -17.10 29.76 -8.23
CA ILE A 22 -16.99 31.13 -8.76
C ILE A 22 -15.52 31.58 -8.74
N ALA A 23 -14.81 31.39 -7.62
CA ALA A 23 -13.40 31.73 -7.51
C ALA A 23 -12.54 31.01 -8.56
N HIS A 24 -12.78 29.72 -8.80
CA HIS A 24 -12.12 28.98 -9.88
C HIS A 24 -12.44 29.53 -11.27
N LEU A 25 -13.70 29.88 -11.53
CA LEU A 25 -14.10 30.48 -12.81
C LEU A 25 -13.50 31.87 -12.99
N ASP A 26 -13.30 32.64 -11.93
CA ASP A 26 -12.71 33.99 -12.01
C ASP A 26 -11.21 33.99 -12.25
N GLN A 27 -10.50 32.95 -11.81
CA GLN A 27 -9.10 32.72 -12.16
C GLN A 27 -8.90 32.36 -13.64
N LEU A 28 -9.93 31.86 -14.31
CA LEU A 28 -9.89 31.51 -15.73
C LEU A 28 -10.06 32.76 -16.62
N GLY A 29 -9.27 32.85 -17.69
CA GLY A 29 -9.45 33.90 -18.71
C GLY A 29 -10.83 33.81 -19.39
N GLN A 30 -11.42 34.96 -19.74
CA GLN A 30 -12.80 35.10 -20.26
C GLN A 30 -13.18 34.11 -21.38
N GLY A 31 -12.26 33.81 -22.31
CA GLY A 31 -12.50 32.83 -23.38
C GLY A 31 -12.67 31.39 -22.88
N LYS A 32 -11.85 30.98 -21.91
CA LYS A 32 -11.84 29.62 -21.35
C LYS A 32 -13.03 29.37 -20.42
N LYS A 33 -13.55 30.41 -19.74
CA LYS A 33 -14.72 30.29 -18.85
C LYS A 33 -15.90 29.60 -19.54
N SER A 34 -16.24 30.04 -20.76
CA SER A 34 -17.40 29.52 -21.50
C SER A 34 -17.25 28.05 -21.90
N GLU A 35 -16.03 27.62 -22.21
CA GLU A 35 -15.72 26.23 -22.58
C GLU A 35 -15.71 25.34 -21.34
N THR A 36 -15.09 25.79 -20.25
CA THR A 36 -15.10 25.08 -18.97
C THR A 36 -16.52 24.86 -18.46
N ILE A 37 -17.39 25.88 -18.50
CA ILE A 37 -18.80 25.73 -18.08
C ILE A 37 -19.52 24.66 -18.92
N LYS A 38 -19.30 24.62 -20.24
CA LYS A 38 -19.91 23.59 -21.10
C LYS A 38 -19.44 22.18 -20.71
N ASN A 39 -18.14 22.00 -20.46
CA ASN A 39 -17.56 20.71 -20.09
C ASN A 39 -18.03 20.26 -18.70
N VAL A 40 -18.12 21.18 -17.74
CA VAL A 40 -18.64 20.89 -16.39
C VAL A 40 -20.12 20.51 -16.44
N ILE A 41 -20.94 21.22 -17.23
CA ILE A 41 -22.35 20.87 -17.42
C ILE A 41 -22.49 19.48 -18.06
N LEU A 42 -21.72 19.20 -19.11
CA LEU A 42 -21.78 17.92 -19.81
C LEU A 42 -21.36 16.76 -18.89
N SER A 43 -20.27 16.92 -18.13
CA SER A 43 -19.83 15.93 -17.15
C SER A 43 -20.83 15.74 -16.02
N GLY A 44 -21.46 16.80 -15.52
CA GLY A 44 -22.54 16.73 -14.54
C GLY A 44 -23.74 15.92 -15.04
N PHE A 45 -24.13 16.07 -16.30
CA PHE A 45 -25.18 15.23 -16.91
C PHE A 45 -24.75 13.78 -17.12
N SER A 46 -23.49 13.54 -17.48
CA SER A 46 -22.95 12.18 -17.59
C SER A 46 -22.95 11.49 -16.22
N LEU A 47 -22.53 12.19 -15.16
CA LEU A 47 -22.60 11.70 -13.78
C LEU A 47 -24.05 11.39 -13.36
N LYS A 48 -24.99 12.27 -13.71
CA LYS A 48 -26.43 12.08 -13.44
C LYS A 48 -27.00 10.83 -14.10
N LYS A 49 -26.50 10.45 -15.29
CA LYS A 49 -26.92 9.23 -15.99
C LYS A 49 -26.42 7.95 -15.31
N ILE A 50 -25.27 8.03 -14.64
CA ILE A 50 -24.72 6.91 -13.86
C ILE A 50 -25.56 6.73 -12.59
N ASP A 51 -25.73 7.81 -11.83
CA ASP A 51 -26.58 7.84 -10.63
C ASP A 51 -27.08 9.28 -10.38
N GLU A 52 -28.34 9.43 -9.98
CA GLU A 52 -28.97 10.73 -9.79
C GLU A 52 -28.33 11.57 -8.67
N ARG A 53 -27.75 10.93 -7.66
CA ARG A 53 -27.18 11.56 -6.46
C ARG A 53 -25.73 11.99 -6.67
N LEU A 54 -25.02 11.38 -7.62
CA LEU A 54 -23.59 11.64 -7.89
C LEU A 54 -23.26 13.12 -8.13
N PRO A 55 -23.98 13.88 -8.99
CA PRO A 55 -23.65 15.27 -9.25
C PRO A 55 -23.67 16.13 -7.98
N LEU A 56 -24.63 15.89 -7.09
CA LEU A 56 -24.76 16.63 -5.83
C LEU A 56 -23.63 16.27 -4.86
N LEU A 57 -23.31 14.98 -4.74
CA LEU A 57 -22.23 14.52 -3.87
C LEU A 57 -20.87 15.04 -4.33
N VAL A 58 -20.61 15.02 -5.64
CA VAL A 58 -19.37 15.56 -6.22
C VAL A 58 -19.31 17.09 -6.07
N ALA A 59 -20.44 17.80 -6.14
CA ALA A 59 -20.48 19.23 -5.83
C ALA A 59 -20.11 19.53 -4.36
N SER A 60 -20.58 18.69 -3.42
CA SER A 60 -20.26 18.84 -2.00
C SER A 60 -18.80 18.64 -1.64
N LEU A 61 -18.08 17.91 -2.49
CA LEU A 61 -16.64 17.74 -2.37
C LEU A 61 -15.87 19.04 -2.65
N LEU A 62 -16.43 19.98 -3.41
CA LEU A 62 -15.76 21.22 -3.78
C LEU A 62 -15.46 22.13 -2.58
N ALA A 63 -16.26 22.02 -1.50
CA ALA A 63 -16.08 22.78 -0.28
C ALA A 63 -15.02 22.19 0.67
N LYS A 64 -14.53 20.97 0.42
CA LYS A 64 -13.63 20.23 1.31
C LYS A 64 -12.32 19.87 0.62
N PRO A 65 -11.19 19.74 1.34
CA PRO A 65 -9.94 19.26 0.77
C PRO A 65 -10.16 17.87 0.18
N THR A 66 -9.98 17.80 -1.14
CA THR A 66 -10.51 16.72 -1.97
C THR A 66 -9.37 15.82 -2.42
N SER A 67 -9.42 14.55 -2.02
CA SER A 67 -8.57 13.51 -2.58
C SER A 67 -9.35 12.66 -3.58
N LEU A 68 -8.66 12.13 -4.60
CA LEU A 68 -9.23 11.16 -5.54
C LEU A 68 -9.80 9.93 -4.81
N SER A 69 -9.18 9.54 -3.69
CA SER A 69 -9.65 8.46 -2.83
C SER A 69 -11.03 8.75 -2.20
N THR A 70 -11.33 10.00 -1.85
CA THR A 70 -12.64 10.38 -1.30
C THR A 70 -13.73 10.23 -2.35
N LEU A 71 -13.45 10.62 -3.60
CA LEU A 71 -14.37 10.41 -4.72
C LEU A 71 -14.61 8.92 -4.96
N ALA A 72 -13.55 8.10 -5.00
CA ALA A 72 -13.66 6.66 -5.18
C ALA A 72 -14.53 6.01 -4.09
N ASN A 73 -14.36 6.42 -2.84
CA ASN A 73 -15.16 5.92 -1.72
C ASN A 73 -16.65 6.27 -1.87
N ILE A 74 -16.99 7.49 -2.32
CA ILE A 74 -18.38 7.90 -2.54
C ILE A 74 -19.03 7.04 -3.64
N ILE A 75 -18.32 6.79 -4.73
CA ILE A 75 -18.85 5.95 -5.81
C ILE A 75 -18.97 4.49 -5.30
N GLY A 76 -18.07 4.03 -4.44
CA GLY A 76 -18.15 2.74 -3.72
C GLY A 76 -19.39 2.56 -2.89
N VAL A 77 -19.76 3.58 -2.13
CA VAL A 77 -20.98 3.54 -1.31
C VAL A 77 -22.24 3.51 -2.18
N LEU A 78 -22.24 4.18 -3.33
CA LEU A 78 -23.42 4.24 -4.21
C LEU A 78 -23.58 2.98 -5.09
N SER A 79 -22.48 2.29 -5.38
CA SER A 79 -22.47 1.13 -6.27
C SER A 79 -21.81 -0.05 -5.55
N PRO A 80 -22.53 -0.74 -4.65
CA PRO A 80 -21.98 -1.85 -3.88
C PRO A 80 -21.53 -3.03 -4.74
N ASP A 81 -22.06 -3.13 -5.98
CA ASP A 81 -21.66 -4.12 -6.98
C ASP A 81 -20.35 -3.76 -7.69
N TYR A 82 -19.87 -2.52 -7.56
CA TYR A 82 -18.63 -2.05 -8.18
C TYR A 82 -17.49 -2.15 -7.18
N ASN A 83 -16.63 -3.16 -7.34
CA ASN A 83 -15.43 -3.31 -6.54
C ASN A 83 -14.40 -2.21 -6.89
N PHE A 84 -14.24 -1.21 -6.02
CA PHE A 84 -13.21 -0.17 -6.11
C PHE A 84 -11.81 -0.65 -5.71
N SER A 85 -11.59 -1.97 -5.55
CA SER A 85 -10.29 -2.55 -5.19
C SER A 85 -9.14 -2.03 -6.05
N HIS A 86 -9.41 -1.67 -7.32
CA HIS A 86 -8.42 -1.15 -8.26
C HIS A 86 -8.16 0.37 -8.19
N VAL A 87 -8.99 1.19 -7.53
CA VAL A 87 -8.84 2.67 -7.56
C VAL A 87 -7.91 3.17 -6.45
N ASN A 88 -7.72 2.37 -5.41
CA ASN A 88 -6.66 2.60 -4.44
C ASN A 88 -5.35 2.02 -5.00
N ASN A 89 -4.62 2.83 -5.75
CA ASN A 89 -3.21 2.62 -6.08
C ASN A 89 -2.34 2.64 -4.79
N GLY A 90 -2.57 1.68 -3.92
CA GLY A 90 -1.72 1.32 -2.80
C GLY A 90 -1.50 -0.17 -2.93
N LYS A 91 -0.54 -0.55 -3.79
CA LYS A 91 0.01 -1.90 -3.99
C LYS A 91 -0.90 -2.97 -3.38
N GLU A 92 -1.82 -3.53 -4.17
CA GLU A 92 -2.62 -4.66 -3.71
C GLU A 92 -1.65 -5.69 -3.14
N SER A 93 -1.71 -5.86 -1.82
CA SER A 93 -0.77 -6.68 -1.09
C SER A 93 -1.53 -7.84 -0.49
N GLU A 94 -1.09 -9.04 -0.79
CA GLU A 94 -1.68 -10.27 -0.29
C GLU A 94 -0.80 -10.86 0.81
N ILE A 95 -1.41 -11.67 1.67
CA ILE A 95 -0.68 -12.44 2.67
C ILE A 95 0.02 -13.59 1.93
N VAL A 96 1.35 -13.55 1.88
CA VAL A 96 2.15 -14.52 1.12
C VAL A 96 2.63 -15.67 1.99
N ALA A 97 2.83 -15.42 3.28
CA ALA A 97 3.30 -16.45 4.20
C ALA A 97 2.97 -16.13 5.67
N TRP A 98 3.03 -17.17 6.49
CA TRP A 98 2.84 -17.09 7.94
C TRP A 98 4.09 -17.59 8.65
N GLN A 99 4.44 -16.94 9.76
CA GLN A 99 5.62 -17.29 10.54
C GLN A 99 5.33 -17.29 12.03
N LYS A 100 6.01 -18.18 12.77
CA LYS A 100 6.05 -18.18 14.24
C LYS A 100 7.46 -18.14 14.77
N ARG A 101 7.59 -17.71 16.02
CA ARG A 101 8.77 -17.92 16.86
C ARG A 101 8.34 -18.14 18.30
N VAL A 102 9.18 -18.84 19.05
CA VAL A 102 8.91 -19.26 20.43
C VAL A 102 10.09 -18.83 21.31
N ARG A 103 9.85 -18.56 22.59
CA ARG A 103 10.90 -18.38 23.58
C ARG A 103 11.68 -19.69 23.78
N ASP A 104 12.98 -19.67 23.55
CA ASP A 104 13.82 -20.86 23.74
C ASP A 104 14.49 -20.82 25.12
N PRO A 105 14.14 -21.74 26.05
CA PRO A 105 14.74 -21.79 27.37
C PRO A 105 16.19 -22.29 27.36
N LEU A 106 16.64 -22.87 26.24
CA LEU A 106 18.01 -23.38 26.08
C LEU A 106 18.98 -22.27 25.65
N LEU A 107 18.46 -21.13 25.18
CA LEU A 107 19.26 -19.95 24.85
C LEU A 107 19.45 -19.06 26.08
N PRO A 108 20.66 -18.49 26.28
CA PRO A 108 20.88 -17.52 27.35
C PRO A 108 19.90 -16.34 27.20
N ASP A 109 19.34 -15.90 28.33
CA ASP A 109 18.33 -14.85 28.47
C ASP A 109 16.92 -15.18 27.93
N ASN A 110 16.58 -16.46 27.74
CA ASN A 110 15.27 -16.89 27.22
C ASN A 110 14.92 -16.12 25.92
N ARG A 111 15.87 -16.08 24.98
CA ARG A 111 15.73 -15.28 23.75
C ARG A 111 14.70 -15.90 22.80
N TRP A 112 14.17 -15.07 21.92
CA TRP A 112 13.28 -15.54 20.85
C TRP A 112 14.04 -16.42 19.86
N SER A 113 13.43 -17.53 19.47
CA SER A 113 13.91 -18.37 18.37
C SER A 113 13.88 -17.62 17.04
N ALA A 114 14.55 -18.18 16.04
CA ALA A 114 14.41 -17.75 14.66
C ALA A 114 12.94 -17.86 14.20
N TRP A 115 12.56 -17.05 13.21
CA TRP A 115 11.26 -17.14 12.56
C TRP A 115 11.20 -18.40 11.70
N ILE A 116 10.15 -19.19 11.89
CA ILE A 116 9.91 -20.44 11.17
C ILE A 116 8.58 -20.30 10.43
N SER A 117 8.56 -20.74 9.18
CA SER A 117 7.34 -20.76 8.35
C SER A 117 6.31 -21.73 8.91
N ILE A 118 5.05 -21.32 8.89
CA ILE A 118 3.90 -22.12 9.34
C ILE A 118 2.77 -22.08 8.32
N THR A 119 1.78 -22.95 8.53
CA THR A 119 0.55 -22.95 7.73
C THR A 119 -0.43 -21.89 8.23
N GLU A 120 -1.34 -21.47 7.36
CA GLU A 120 -2.42 -20.54 7.69
C GLU A 120 -3.31 -21.06 8.84
N SER A 121 -3.70 -22.33 8.79
CA SER A 121 -4.54 -22.96 9.80
C SER A 121 -3.88 -22.97 11.19
N GLU A 122 -2.56 -23.17 11.22
CA GLU A 122 -1.78 -23.09 12.46
C GLU A 122 -1.71 -21.64 12.97
N TYR A 123 -1.50 -20.67 12.07
CA TYR A 123 -1.49 -19.26 12.42
C TYR A 123 -2.81 -18.81 13.06
N ALA A 124 -3.94 -19.16 12.45
CA ALA A 124 -5.27 -18.84 12.99
C ALA A 124 -5.48 -19.46 14.37
N SER A 125 -5.04 -20.71 14.55
CA SER A 125 -5.12 -21.41 15.83
C SER A 125 -4.25 -20.77 16.92
N LEU A 126 -3.09 -20.21 16.55
CA LEU A 126 -2.16 -19.57 17.48
C LEU A 126 -2.59 -18.17 17.90
N ILE A 127 -3.18 -17.38 16.99
CA ILE A 127 -3.79 -16.08 17.35
C ILE A 127 -4.90 -16.29 18.39
N ALA A 128 -5.74 -17.31 18.20
CA ALA A 128 -6.84 -17.59 19.12
C ALA A 128 -6.38 -17.99 20.53
N LYS A 129 -5.18 -18.55 20.68
CA LYS A 129 -4.65 -19.09 21.94
C LYS A 129 -3.93 -18.07 22.83
N ASN A 130 -3.72 -16.83 22.38
CA ASN A 130 -3.11 -15.70 23.11
C ASN A 130 -2.01 -16.10 24.14
N ASN A 131 -0.95 -16.75 23.66
CA ASN A 131 0.17 -17.19 24.49
C ASN A 131 1.30 -16.13 24.48
N THR A 132 1.81 -15.76 25.66
CA THR A 132 2.91 -14.78 25.80
C THR A 132 4.26 -15.30 25.31
N ASP A 133 4.44 -16.62 25.26
CA ASP A 133 5.71 -17.27 24.89
C ASP A 133 5.82 -17.53 23.39
N THR A 134 4.76 -17.26 22.62
CA THR A 134 4.69 -17.47 21.17
C THR A 134 4.35 -16.18 20.46
N GLN A 135 5.12 -15.85 19.42
CA GLN A 135 4.81 -14.73 18.54
C GLN A 135 4.55 -15.24 17.13
N VAL A 136 3.51 -14.70 16.52
CA VAL A 136 3.12 -15.01 15.15
C VAL A 136 3.03 -13.74 14.33
N ARG A 137 3.33 -13.84 13.03
CA ARG A 137 3.19 -12.74 12.08
C ARG A 137 2.82 -13.24 10.70
N THR A 138 2.20 -12.37 9.92
CA THR A 138 2.01 -12.51 8.47
C THR A 138 3.11 -11.79 7.71
N LEU A 139 3.49 -12.33 6.57
CA LEU A 139 4.29 -11.65 5.55
C LEU A 139 3.35 -11.20 4.44
N ILE A 140 3.46 -9.92 4.08
CA ILE A 140 2.61 -9.27 3.10
C ILE A 140 3.48 -8.96 1.89
N GLY A 141 3.01 -9.32 0.69
CA GLY A 141 3.72 -9.11 -0.58
C GLY A 141 2.78 -8.60 -1.67
N ALA A 142 3.32 -7.94 -2.68
CA ALA A 142 2.52 -7.38 -3.78
C ALA A 142 1.96 -8.49 -4.70
N ILE A 143 0.67 -8.41 -5.04
CA ILE A 143 -0.04 -9.42 -5.86
C ILE A 143 0.57 -9.57 -7.26
N ASN A 144 1.05 -8.48 -7.84
CA ASN A 144 1.65 -8.47 -9.17
C ASN A 144 3.19 -8.57 -9.16
N GLY A 145 3.76 -8.99 -8.02
CA GLY A 145 5.20 -8.97 -7.79
C GLY A 145 5.75 -7.55 -7.62
N ASP A 146 6.97 -7.45 -7.10
CA ASP A 146 7.67 -6.17 -7.10
C ASP A 146 8.01 -5.81 -8.55
N LEU A 147 7.52 -4.67 -9.05
CA LEU A 147 7.96 -4.05 -10.32
C LEU A 147 9.40 -3.50 -10.20
N VAL A 148 10.30 -4.27 -9.59
CA VAL A 148 11.72 -3.96 -9.43
C VAL A 148 12.51 -5.13 -9.99
N ASN A 149 12.65 -5.13 -11.31
CA ASN A 149 13.87 -5.61 -11.93
C ASN A 149 14.85 -4.42 -11.92
N ASP A 150 15.39 -4.11 -10.74
CA ASP A 150 16.58 -3.29 -10.63
C ASP A 150 17.50 -3.93 -9.60
N SER A 151 18.64 -4.37 -10.14
CA SER A 151 19.70 -5.10 -9.49
C SER A 151 20.27 -4.35 -8.29
N SER A 152 19.85 -4.71 -7.09
CA SER A 152 20.67 -4.64 -5.87
C SER A 152 20.09 -5.53 -4.76
N CYS A 153 19.80 -6.80 -5.05
CA CYS A 153 20.21 -7.80 -4.08
C CYS A 153 21.74 -7.77 -4.06
N LYS A 154 22.34 -6.95 -3.18
CA LYS A 154 23.63 -7.33 -2.65
C LYS A 154 23.39 -8.68 -2.00
N LYS A 155 23.74 -9.73 -2.73
CA LYS A 155 24.15 -10.99 -2.14
C LYS A 155 25.21 -10.61 -1.11
N SER A 156 24.82 -10.38 0.14
CA SER A 156 25.65 -10.86 1.22
C SER A 156 25.49 -12.38 1.16
N VAL A 157 26.24 -12.98 0.23
CA VAL A 157 26.88 -14.25 0.53
C VAL A 157 27.58 -13.96 1.84
N LEU A 158 26.95 -14.33 2.96
CA LEU A 158 27.69 -14.47 4.19
C LEU A 158 28.55 -15.69 3.91
N SER A 159 29.76 -15.36 3.50
CA SER A 159 30.89 -16.23 3.26
C SER A 159 30.86 -17.37 4.25
N GLU A 160 31.08 -18.59 3.75
CA GLU A 160 31.74 -19.60 4.57
C GLU A 160 32.86 -18.90 5.35
N VAL A 161 32.77 -18.96 6.67
CA VAL A 161 33.90 -18.62 7.53
C VAL A 161 34.97 -19.66 7.24
N LYS A 162 35.77 -19.39 6.22
CA LYS A 162 37.08 -20.02 6.05
C LYS A 162 37.89 -19.58 7.27
N PRO A 163 38.40 -20.51 8.09
CA PRO A 163 39.06 -20.15 9.33
C PRO A 163 40.28 -19.31 9.01
N MET A 164 40.27 -18.08 9.51
CA MET A 164 41.43 -17.21 9.51
C MET A 164 42.44 -17.85 10.45
N ALA A 165 43.54 -18.34 9.89
CA ALA A 165 44.68 -18.83 10.64
C ALA A 165 45.28 -17.65 11.42
N SER A 166 44.76 -17.40 12.62
CA SER A 166 45.47 -16.65 13.64
C SER A 166 46.53 -17.59 14.23
N SER A 167 47.79 -17.26 13.96
CA SER A 167 48.95 -17.81 14.64
C SER A 167 48.78 -17.72 16.16
N ILE A 168 48.42 -18.84 16.78
CA ILE A 168 48.69 -19.14 18.17
C ILE A 168 49.44 -20.48 18.15
N GLN A 169 50.77 -20.41 18.22
CA GLN A 169 51.60 -21.59 18.37
C GLN A 169 51.41 -22.14 19.80
N ASN A 170 50.65 -23.23 19.92
CA ASN A 170 50.66 -24.06 21.14
C ASN A 170 51.71 -25.19 20.95
N PRO A 171 52.75 -25.27 21.79
CA PRO A 171 53.93 -26.14 21.55
C PRO A 171 53.69 -27.64 21.81
N VAL A 172 52.46 -28.05 22.14
CA VAL A 172 52.17 -29.42 22.62
C VAL A 172 51.83 -30.39 21.47
N ILE A 173 51.35 -29.91 20.32
CA ILE A 173 50.85 -30.79 19.23
C ILE A 173 51.94 -31.11 18.18
N SER A 174 53.04 -30.35 18.12
CA SER A 174 54.06 -30.51 17.08
C SER A 174 55.00 -31.71 17.26
N LYS A 175 54.87 -32.49 18.33
CA LYS A 175 55.73 -33.66 18.60
C LYS A 175 55.15 -35.01 18.15
N ALA A 176 53.89 -35.07 17.72
CA ALA A 176 53.26 -36.34 17.32
C ALA A 176 53.61 -36.79 15.88
N ASN A 177 53.98 -35.86 14.98
CA ASN A 177 54.19 -36.19 13.56
C ASN A 177 55.63 -36.62 13.20
N LYS A 178 56.50 -36.87 14.18
CA LYS A 178 57.87 -37.36 13.93
C LYS A 178 58.05 -38.87 14.11
N LEU A 179 56.98 -39.63 14.35
CA LEU A 179 57.05 -41.07 14.64
C LEU A 179 56.55 -41.99 13.51
N PHE A 180 56.15 -41.46 12.35
CA PHE A 180 55.51 -42.28 11.30
C PHE A 180 56.04 -42.12 9.87
N ASN A 181 57.23 -41.56 9.67
CA ASN A 181 57.92 -41.64 8.38
C ASN A 181 59.30 -42.29 8.56
N THR A 182 59.32 -43.62 8.47
CA THR A 182 60.49 -44.43 8.07
C THR A 182 60.30 -44.85 6.64
#